data_AF-A0A8D8AWD9-F1
#
_entry.id   AF-A0A8D8AWD9-F1
#
_cell.length_a   1.000
_cell.length_b   1.000
_cell.length_c   1.000
_cell.angle_alpha   90.00
_cell.angle_beta   90.00
_cell.angle_gamma   90.00
#
_symmetry.space_group_name_H-M   'P 1'
#
loop_
_entity.id
_entity.type
_entity.pdbx_description
1 polymer ?
#
loop_
_entity_poly.entity_id
_entity_poly.type
_entity_poly.pdbx_seq_one_letter_code
_entity_poly.pdbx_strand_id
1 'polypeptide(L)'
;KSGIIDVVRLGAVQLDSGNSVETGEIINIAQILAHPEYDSSTMRADLALIKLSSRVTFNSRVLPACLWPNQDSIPLKLYSLGVDEGIVSVRPRLSKYNQDCRKFFQLRSLTDDEQLCAENYFSTSDSCLDRNGDPIEGTLANGNIKISI
;
A
#
# COMPACT_ATOMS: atom_id res chain seq x y z
N LYS A 1 -6.81 9.44 -18.21
CA LYS A 1 -7.75 8.38 -18.66
C LYS A 1 -8.76 8.19 -17.53
N SER A 2 -9.98 8.71 -17.68
CA SER A 2 -11.08 8.51 -16.72
C SER A 2 -11.79 7.22 -17.13
N GLY A 3 -11.40 6.12 -16.51
CA GLY A 3 -12.12 4.84 -16.60
C GLY A 3 -12.77 4.58 -15.25
N ILE A 4 -13.99 4.08 -15.26
CA ILE A 4 -14.64 3.58 -14.05
C ILE A 4 -13.75 2.46 -13.52
N ILE A 5 -13.25 2.59 -12.28
CA ILE A 5 -12.53 1.51 -11.62
C ILE A 5 -13.58 0.51 -11.14
N ASP A 6 -13.71 -0.60 -11.85
CA ASP A 6 -14.78 -1.59 -11.65
C ASP A 6 -14.26 -2.97 -11.23
N VAL A 7 -12.95 -3.22 -11.31
CA VAL A 7 -12.34 -4.51 -11.00
C VAL A 7 -11.11 -4.39 -10.11
N VAL A 8 -10.85 -5.45 -9.34
CA VAL A 8 -9.56 -5.73 -8.70
C VAL A 8 -8.96 -6.98 -9.32
N ARG A 9 -7.62 -7.08 -9.30
CA ARG A 9 -6.88 -8.26 -9.73
C ARG A 9 -6.06 -8.79 -8.56
N LEU A 10 -6.26 -10.05 -8.18
CA LEU A 10 -5.63 -10.69 -7.02
C LEU A 10 -4.65 -11.79 -7.45
N GLY A 11 -3.50 -11.90 -6.78
CA GLY A 11 -2.52 -12.97 -7.04
C GLY A 11 -1.74 -12.82 -8.36
N ALA A 12 -1.74 -11.61 -8.92
CA ALA A 12 -0.92 -11.25 -10.08
C ALA A 12 0.51 -10.92 -9.65
N VAL A 13 1.50 -11.35 -10.45
CA VAL A 13 2.92 -10.96 -10.29
C VAL A 13 3.39 -10.14 -11.50
N GLN A 14 2.68 -10.28 -12.63
CA GLN A 14 2.89 -9.51 -13.84
C GLN A 14 1.54 -9.07 -14.42
N LEU A 15 1.37 -7.77 -14.65
CA LEU A 15 0.15 -7.15 -15.16
C LEU A 15 0.10 -7.13 -16.69
N ASP A 16 1.24 -7.00 -17.35
CA ASP A 16 1.35 -6.88 -18.81
C ASP A 16 2.28 -7.96 -19.36
N SER A 17 1.73 -9.14 -19.66
CA SER A 17 2.41 -10.07 -20.56
C SER A 17 1.69 -10.01 -21.90
N GLY A 18 2.37 -9.49 -22.93
CA GLY A 18 1.92 -9.57 -24.33
C GLY A 18 1.70 -11.00 -24.84
N ASN A 19 1.99 -12.01 -24.01
CA ASN A 19 1.54 -13.39 -24.12
C ASN A 19 0.46 -13.64 -23.06
N SER A 20 -0.68 -14.16 -23.49
CA SER A 20 -1.97 -14.40 -22.84
C SER A 20 -2.02 -15.20 -21.52
N VAL A 21 -0.99 -15.15 -20.67
CA VAL A 21 -1.09 -15.63 -19.29
C VAL A 21 -1.54 -14.45 -18.43
N GLU A 22 -2.84 -14.19 -18.38
CA GLU A 22 -3.39 -13.33 -17.34
C GLU A 22 -2.97 -13.89 -15.98
N THR A 23 -2.04 -13.23 -15.29
CA THR A 23 -1.72 -13.61 -13.92
C THR A 23 -2.77 -12.99 -13.00
N GLY A 24 -3.34 -13.82 -12.12
CA GLY A 24 -4.29 -13.40 -11.09
C GLY A 24 -5.77 -13.53 -11.45
N GLU A 25 -6.60 -13.55 -10.42
CA GLU A 25 -8.06 -13.59 -10.49
C GLU A 25 -8.61 -12.16 -10.59
N ILE A 26 -9.47 -11.90 -11.58
CA ILE A 26 -10.16 -10.61 -11.74
C ILE A 26 -11.54 -10.70 -11.07
N ILE A 27 -11.83 -9.77 -10.17
CA ILE A 27 -13.10 -9.73 -9.43
C ILE A 27 -13.70 -8.33 -9.52
N ASN A 28 -15.00 -8.25 -9.83
CA ASN A 28 -15.70 -6.97 -9.87
C ASN A 28 -15.85 -6.36 -8.47
N ILE A 29 -15.80 -5.04 -8.40
CA ILE A 29 -16.07 -4.25 -7.19
C ILE A 29 -17.58 -4.12 -7.03
N ALA A 30 -18.11 -4.55 -5.88
CA ALA A 30 -19.52 -4.34 -5.54
C ALA A 30 -19.76 -2.94 -4.94
N GLN A 31 -18.81 -2.45 -4.16
CA GLN A 31 -18.95 -1.17 -3.45
C GLN A 31 -17.59 -0.59 -3.08
N ILE A 32 -17.47 0.73 -3.18
CA ILE A 32 -16.37 1.51 -2.61
C ILE A 32 -16.93 2.31 -1.45
N LEU A 33 -16.35 2.13 -0.26
CA LEU A 33 -16.73 2.79 0.98
C LEU A 33 -15.59 3.73 1.39
N ALA A 34 -15.64 4.98 0.94
CA ALA A 34 -14.70 6.01 1.39
C ALA A 34 -14.94 6.35 2.87
N HIS A 35 -13.88 6.69 3.59
CA HIS A 35 -14.01 7.14 4.97
C HIS A 35 -14.94 8.37 5.04
N PRO A 36 -15.90 8.42 5.97
CA PRO A 36 -16.90 9.49 6.02
C PRO A 36 -16.30 10.88 6.30
N GLU A 37 -15.13 10.92 6.94
CA GLU A 37 -14.38 12.17 7.22
C GLU A 37 -13.32 12.50 6.16
N TYR A 38 -13.29 11.81 5.02
CA TYR A 38 -12.32 12.09 3.97
C TYR A 38 -12.44 13.54 3.47
N ASP A 39 -11.31 14.24 3.45
CA ASP A 39 -11.21 15.61 2.95
C ASP A 39 -10.08 15.71 1.93
N SER A 40 -10.45 15.95 0.67
CA SER A 40 -9.50 16.05 -0.44
C SER A 40 -8.62 17.29 -0.42
N SER A 41 -8.91 18.29 0.42
CA SER A 41 -8.07 19.48 0.57
C SER A 41 -6.91 19.24 1.55
N THR A 42 -7.15 18.45 2.60
CA THR A 42 -6.17 18.17 3.66
C THR A 42 -5.57 16.77 3.57
N MET A 43 -6.15 15.88 2.77
CA MET A 43 -5.87 14.44 2.74
C MET A 43 -6.08 13.77 4.11
N ARG A 44 -6.96 14.35 4.93
CA ARG A 44 -7.42 13.75 6.20
C ARG A 44 -8.26 12.51 5.88
N ALA A 45 -8.08 11.46 6.68
CA ALA A 45 -8.78 10.19 6.53
C ALA A 45 -8.79 9.64 5.10
N ASP A 46 -7.64 9.70 4.40
CA ASP A 46 -7.44 9.16 3.06
C ASP A 46 -7.39 7.61 3.09
N LEU A 47 -8.55 7.00 3.31
CA LEU A 47 -8.78 5.57 3.44
C LEU A 47 -10.12 5.19 2.82
N ALA A 48 -10.17 4.05 2.13
CA ALA A 48 -11.40 3.48 1.63
C ALA A 48 -11.39 1.95 1.74
N LEU A 49 -12.57 1.36 1.94
CA LEU A 49 -12.77 -0.09 1.84
C LEU A 49 -13.38 -0.45 0.49
N ILE A 50 -12.82 -1.45 -0.17
CA ILE A 50 -13.35 -2.01 -1.42
C ILE A 50 -14.03 -3.34 -1.10
N LYS A 51 -15.35 -3.40 -1.28
CA LYS A 51 -16.12 -4.64 -1.16
C LYS A 51 -16.17 -5.33 -2.52
N LEU A 52 -15.71 -6.58 -2.54
CA LEU A 52 -15.74 -7.40 -3.75
C LEU A 52 -17.13 -8.00 -3.98
N SER A 53 -17.48 -8.23 -5.25
CA SER A 53 -18.74 -8.83 -5.69
C SER A 53 -18.87 -10.32 -5.34
N SER A 54 -17.74 -11.00 -5.14
CA SER A 54 -17.67 -12.40 -4.74
C SER A 54 -16.64 -12.61 -3.63
N ARG A 55 -16.78 -13.73 -2.92
CA ARG A 55 -15.80 -14.15 -1.91
C ARG A 55 -14.54 -14.66 -2.61
N VAL A 56 -13.39 -14.19 -2.14
CA VAL A 56 -12.06 -14.63 -2.60
C VAL A 56 -11.74 -16.01 -2.02
N THR A 57 -11.19 -16.90 -2.84
CA THR A 57 -10.66 -18.19 -2.39
C THR A 57 -9.15 -18.08 -2.14
N PHE A 58 -8.75 -18.23 -0.88
CA PHE A 58 -7.34 -18.16 -0.51
C PHE A 58 -6.53 -19.32 -1.11
N ASN A 59 -5.32 -19.01 -1.58
CA ASN A 59 -4.40 -19.95 -2.18
C ASN A 59 -2.95 -19.45 -2.02
N SER A 60 -1.99 -20.14 -2.63
CA SER A 60 -0.56 -19.79 -2.53
C SER A 60 -0.18 -18.41 -3.10
N ARG A 61 -1.06 -17.76 -3.85
CA ARG A 61 -0.87 -16.43 -4.43
C ARG A 61 -1.84 -15.38 -3.89
N VAL A 62 -2.91 -15.80 -3.21
CA VAL A 62 -3.95 -14.90 -2.71
C VAL A 62 -4.14 -15.16 -1.23
N LEU A 63 -3.60 -14.27 -0.41
CA LEU A 63 -3.70 -14.28 1.04
C LEU A 63 -4.03 -12.87 1.52
N PRO A 64 -4.82 -12.72 2.59
CA PRO A 64 -5.02 -11.42 3.21
C PRO A 64 -3.74 -10.94 3.89
N ALA A 65 -3.47 -9.64 3.81
CA ALA A 65 -2.50 -8.99 4.69
C ALA A 65 -3.03 -8.94 6.13
N CYS A 66 -2.11 -8.85 7.09
CA CYS A 66 -2.48 -8.56 8.47
C CYS A 66 -2.72 -7.05 8.62
N LEU A 67 -3.48 -6.65 9.64
CA LEU A 67 -3.52 -5.24 10.05
C LEU A 67 -2.49 -5.01 11.16
N TRP A 68 -1.84 -3.84 11.11
CA TRP A 68 -0.84 -3.46 12.10
C TRP A 68 -1.45 -3.42 13.51
N PRO A 69 -0.96 -4.24 14.47
CA PRO A 69 -1.63 -4.40 15.75
C PRO A 69 -1.26 -3.34 16.79
N ASN A 70 -0.21 -2.56 16.56
CA ASN A 70 0.34 -1.63 17.56
C ASN A 70 0.23 -0.17 17.09
N GLN A 71 -0.60 0.62 17.76
CA GLN A 71 -0.79 2.03 17.43
C GLN A 71 0.36 2.94 17.88
N ASP A 72 1.17 2.49 18.85
CA ASP A 72 2.21 3.29 19.49
C ASP A 72 3.60 3.12 18.87
N SER A 73 3.79 2.08 18.05
CA SER A 73 5.09 1.79 17.45
C SER A 73 4.98 1.33 16.00
N ILE A 74 5.76 1.97 15.15
CA ILE A 74 5.97 1.61 13.75
C ILE A 74 7.45 1.25 13.61
N PRO A 75 7.79 0.14 12.91
CA PRO A 75 9.16 -0.30 12.79
C PRO A 75 9.95 0.67 11.91
N LEU A 76 11.23 0.85 12.23
CA LEU A 76 12.11 1.73 11.48
C LEU A 76 12.23 1.32 10.00
N LYS A 77 12.25 0.01 9.75
CA LYS A 77 12.36 -0.57 8.41
C LYS A 77 10.99 -1.02 7.92
N LEU A 78 10.59 -0.47 6.78
CA LEU A 78 9.32 -0.73 6.10
C LEU A 78 9.59 -1.19 4.66
N TYR A 79 8.55 -1.66 3.99
CA TYR A 79 8.60 -2.04 2.57
C TYR A 79 7.34 -1.55 1.87
N SER A 80 7.47 -0.81 0.76
CA SER A 80 6.34 -0.55 -0.12
C SER A 80 6.25 -1.65 -1.19
N LEU A 81 5.04 -2.09 -1.48
CA LEU A 81 4.77 -3.01 -2.58
C LEU A 81 4.04 -2.23 -3.66
N GLY A 82 4.65 -2.15 -4.85
CA GLY A 82 4.03 -1.47 -5.99
C GLY A 82 4.25 -2.25 -7.27
N VAL A 83 3.93 -1.61 -8.40
CA VAL A 83 4.11 -2.21 -9.73
C VAL A 83 4.97 -1.31 -10.60
N ASP A 84 6.10 -1.85 -11.07
CA ASP A 84 7.06 -1.19 -11.98
C ASP A 84 7.01 -1.88 -13.34
N GLU A 85 6.71 -1.13 -14.39
CA GLU A 85 6.67 -1.67 -15.77
C GLU A 85 5.85 -2.97 -15.89
N GLY A 86 4.76 -3.07 -15.13
CA GLY A 86 3.89 -4.24 -15.10
C GLY A 86 4.38 -5.38 -14.23
N ILE A 87 5.45 -5.25 -13.45
CA ILE A 87 5.97 -6.28 -12.54
C ILE A 87 5.81 -5.81 -11.09
N VAL A 88 5.35 -6.71 -10.21
CA VAL A 88 5.28 -6.43 -8.77
C VAL A 88 6.69 -6.27 -8.20
N SER A 89 6.92 -5.16 -7.50
CA SER A 89 8.22 -4.74 -6.98
C SER A 89 8.11 -4.40 -5.49
N VAL A 90 9.13 -4.78 -4.71
CA VAL A 90 9.21 -4.53 -3.27
C VAL A 90 10.35 -3.56 -3.00
N ARG A 91 10.06 -2.45 -2.33
CA ARG A 91 11.02 -1.36 -2.15
C ARG A 91 11.22 -1.05 -0.68
N PRO A 92 12.46 -1.08 -0.16
CA PRO A 92 12.71 -0.77 1.23
C PRO A 92 12.47 0.73 1.50
N ARG A 93 11.81 0.99 2.63
CA ARG A 93 11.46 2.31 3.13
C ARG A 93 11.96 2.47 4.57
N LEU A 94 12.19 3.72 4.98
CA LEU A 94 12.52 4.08 6.36
C LEU A 94 11.42 4.95 6.93
N SER A 95 10.84 4.54 8.06
CA SER A 95 9.90 5.40 8.79
C SER A 95 10.61 6.65 9.30
N LYS A 96 9.92 7.79 9.28
CA LYS A 96 10.42 9.06 9.81
C LYS A 96 9.44 9.66 10.80
N TYR A 97 9.97 10.42 11.74
CA TYR A 97 9.14 11.32 12.52
C TYR A 97 8.54 12.36 11.58
N ASN A 98 7.22 12.53 11.65
CA ASN A 98 6.52 13.52 10.86
C ASN A 98 7.08 14.94 11.06
N GLN A 99 7.60 15.24 12.26
CA GLN A 99 8.31 16.50 12.53
C GLN A 99 9.49 16.72 11.58
N ASP A 100 10.31 15.69 11.34
CA ASP A 100 11.44 15.77 10.42
C ASP A 100 10.93 15.98 9.00
N CYS A 101 9.85 15.31 8.61
CA CYS A 101 9.31 15.46 7.26
C CYS A 101 8.70 16.83 7.00
N ARG A 102 8.01 17.41 7.99
CA ARG A 102 7.55 18.81 7.95
C ARG A 102 8.73 19.77 7.74
N LYS A 103 9.86 19.51 8.40
CA LYS A 103 11.04 20.38 8.38
C LYS A 103 11.87 20.24 7.09
N PHE A 104 12.21 19.01 6.70
CA PHE A 104 13.17 18.75 5.63
C PHE A 104 12.51 18.60 4.25
N PHE A 105 11.28 18.08 4.19
CA PHE A 105 10.54 17.86 2.94
C PHE A 105 9.39 18.87 2.73
N GLN A 106 9.25 19.86 3.62
CA GLN A 106 8.24 20.93 3.54
C GLN A 106 6.79 20.42 3.47
N LEU A 107 6.51 19.23 4.00
CA LEU A 107 5.18 18.62 4.05
C LEU A 107 4.31 19.25 5.15
N ARG A 108 3.94 20.52 4.99
CA ARG A 108 3.31 21.34 6.06
C ARG A 108 1.95 20.83 6.54
N SER A 109 1.21 20.11 5.69
CA SER A 109 -0.11 19.56 6.02
C SER A 109 -0.07 18.18 6.67
N LEU A 110 1.12 17.60 6.89
CA LEU A 110 1.28 16.29 7.50
C LEU A 110 0.91 16.33 9.00
N THR A 111 -0.07 15.52 9.39
CA THR A 111 -0.59 15.38 10.76
C THR A 111 0.00 14.16 11.46
N ASP A 112 0.00 14.15 12.80
CA ASP A 112 0.61 13.06 13.59
C ASP A 112 -0.37 11.94 13.94
N ASP A 113 -1.68 12.19 13.88
CA ASP A 113 -2.70 11.26 14.36
C ASP A 113 -3.06 10.17 13.33
N GLU A 114 -2.99 10.51 12.03
CA GLU A 114 -3.52 9.66 10.94
C GLU A 114 -2.50 9.37 9.84
N GLN A 115 -1.33 10.00 9.86
CA GLN A 115 -0.37 9.94 8.74
C GLN A 115 1.01 9.53 9.22
N LEU A 116 1.69 8.73 8.40
CA LEU A 116 3.05 8.27 8.60
C LEU A 116 3.93 8.83 7.49
N CYS A 117 5.08 9.40 7.87
CA CYS A 117 6.13 9.69 6.91
C CYS A 117 7.09 8.51 6.74
N ALA A 118 7.41 8.20 5.48
CA ALA A 118 8.47 7.27 5.13
C ALA A 118 9.29 7.80 3.95
N GLU A 119 10.59 7.46 3.93
CA GLU A 119 11.49 7.81 2.83
C GLU A 119 12.10 6.57 2.18
N ASN A 120 12.74 6.76 1.03
CA ASN A 120 13.56 5.73 0.40
C ASN A 120 14.71 5.31 1.33
N TYR A 121 14.87 4.00 1.52
CA TYR A 121 16.01 3.48 2.28
C TYR A 121 17.35 3.83 1.62
N PHE A 122 17.40 3.83 0.28
CA PHE A 122 18.59 4.19 -0.49
C PHE A 122 18.49 5.64 -0.99
N SER A 123 19.62 6.37 -0.96
CA SER A 123 19.76 7.72 -1.50
C SER A 123 19.86 7.72 -3.03
N THR A 124 18.90 7.11 -3.72
CA THR A 124 18.81 7.15 -5.19
C THR A 124 17.62 8.01 -5.61
N SER A 125 17.85 8.88 -6.60
CA SER A 125 16.80 9.69 -7.24
C SER A 125 15.82 8.86 -8.07
N ASP A 126 16.20 7.63 -8.43
CA ASP A 126 15.39 6.69 -9.22
C ASP A 126 14.36 5.93 -8.36
N SER A 127 13.86 6.55 -7.29
CA SER A 127 12.78 5.95 -6.55
C SER A 127 11.55 5.90 -7.43
N CYS A 128 11.17 4.69 -7.84
CA CYS A 128 9.86 4.41 -8.41
C CYS A 128 8.79 5.14 -7.59
N LEU A 129 7.86 5.76 -8.28
CA LEU A 129 6.77 6.49 -7.65
C LEU A 129 5.88 5.46 -6.94
N ASP A 130 5.89 5.47 -5.60
CA ASP A 130 4.84 4.82 -4.84
C ASP A 130 3.51 5.36 -5.35
N ARG A 131 2.56 4.46 -5.63
CA ARG A 131 1.26 4.86 -6.14
C ARG A 131 0.27 4.98 -4.98
N ASN A 132 -0.74 5.83 -5.15
CA ASN A 132 -1.83 5.92 -4.18
C ASN A 132 -2.50 4.55 -4.03
N GLY A 133 -2.61 4.08 -2.79
CA GLY A 133 -3.18 2.78 -2.45
C GLY A 133 -2.18 1.61 -2.44
N ASP A 134 -0.92 1.82 -2.82
CA ASP A 134 0.12 0.81 -2.60
C ASP A 134 0.30 0.59 -1.08
N PRO A 135 0.35 -0.66 -0.60
CA PRO A 135 0.53 -0.92 0.82
C PRO A 135 1.96 -0.62 1.26
N ILE A 136 2.09 -0.20 2.51
CA ILE A 136 3.36 -0.14 3.23
C ILE A 136 3.33 -1.19 4.34
N GLU A 137 4.27 -2.14 4.29
CA GLU A 137 4.33 -3.27 5.19
C GLU A 137 5.50 -3.14 6.16
N GLY A 138 5.26 -3.54 7.40
CA GLY A 138 6.27 -3.74 8.44
C GLY A 138 6.44 -5.23 8.74
N THR A 139 7.55 -5.61 9.38
CA THR A 139 7.75 -6.98 9.82
C THR A 139 7.67 -7.08 11.34
N LEU A 140 6.76 -7.92 11.84
CA LEU A 140 6.79 -8.35 13.24
C LEU A 140 7.54 -9.67 13.37
N ALA A 141 8.43 -9.73 14.37
CA ALA A 141 9.10 -10.97 14.77
C ALA A 141 8.39 -11.55 15.99
N ASN A 142 7.84 -12.75 15.86
CA ASN A 142 7.32 -13.52 16.98
C ASN A 142 8.16 -14.80 17.14
N GLY A 143 9.15 -14.75 18.02
CA GLY A 143 10.19 -15.78 18.10
C GLY A 143 10.99 -15.87 16.80
N ASN A 144 10.95 -17.03 16.13
CA ASN A 144 11.64 -17.27 14.86
C ASN A 144 10.78 -16.96 13.62
N ILE A 145 9.51 -16.57 13.81
CA ILE A 145 8.59 -16.30 12.71
C ILE A 145 8.62 -14.80 12.39
N LYS A 146 8.82 -14.47 11.12
CA LYS A 146 8.67 -13.12 10.58
C LYS A 146 7.34 -13.03 9.84
N ILE A 147 6.49 -12.12 10.27
CA ILE A 147 5.18 -11.85 9.67
C ILE A 147 5.26 -10.47 9.03
N SER A 148 5.02 -10.40 7.71
CA SER A 148 4.78 -9.12 7.04
C SER A 148 3.34 -8.70 7.35
N ILE A 149 3.19 -7.47 7.81
CA ILE A 149 1.93 -6.85 8.21
C ILE A 149 1.78 -5.55 7.46
#